data_AF-A0A087SZW8-F1
#
_entry.id   AF-A0A087SZW8-F1
#
_cell.length_a   1.000
_cell.length_b   1.000
_cell.length_c   1.000
_cell.angle_alpha   90.00
_cell.angle_beta   90.00
_cell.angle_gamma   90.00
#
_symmetry.space_group_name_H-M   'P 1'
#
loop_
_entity.id
_entity.type
_entity.pdbx_description
1 polymer ?
#
loop_
_entity_poly.entity_id
_entity_poly.type
_entity_poly.pdbx_seq_one_letter_code
_entity_poly.pdbx_strand_id
1 'polypeptide(L)'
;MQVARVSGPALTCHLWENSPDEQAERQADLRAAETPLQTQIRLKEQAERQTSLGAIETPLQTQVGLEGQAQQKAVIRARDTPKQLQARRIVHAEMQTEHRRNFMHNNWSVFNNSELQYDPSFDYHNHPQIVIGSRTKKWQF
;
A
#
# COMPACT_ATOMS: atom_id res chain seq x y z
N MET A 1 46.48 -55.82 2.32
CA MET A 1 46.02 -54.43 2.54
C MET A 1 44.60 -54.30 2.01
N GLN A 2 43.63 -54.16 2.92
CA GLN A 2 42.23 -53.89 2.60
C GLN A 2 42.07 -52.39 2.33
N VAL A 3 41.36 -52.04 1.26
CA VAL A 3 40.85 -50.68 1.04
C VAL A 3 39.33 -50.76 1.12
N ALA A 4 38.80 -50.29 2.24
CA ALA A 4 37.37 -50.18 2.48
C ALA A 4 36.78 -49.15 1.49
N ARG A 5 35.86 -49.60 0.63
CA ARG A 5 34.97 -48.68 -0.08
C ARG A 5 33.88 -48.25 0.90
N VAL A 6 33.96 -47.01 1.36
CA VAL A 6 32.92 -46.36 2.15
C VAL A 6 31.69 -46.23 1.26
N SER A 7 30.67 -47.05 1.54
CA SER A 7 29.33 -46.93 0.98
C SER A 7 28.70 -45.66 1.54
N GLY A 8 28.65 -44.58 0.75
CA GLY A 8 27.84 -43.42 1.08
C GLY A 8 26.35 -43.77 1.05
N PRO A 9 25.51 -43.20 1.93
CA PRO A 9 24.08 -43.43 1.85
C PRO A 9 23.55 -42.81 0.55
N ALA A 10 23.08 -43.67 -0.35
CA ALA A 10 22.17 -43.28 -1.40
C ALA A 10 20.95 -42.67 -0.70
N LEU A 11 20.84 -41.34 -0.73
CA LEU A 11 19.66 -40.62 -0.27
C LEU A 11 18.50 -41.06 -1.16
N THR A 12 17.76 -42.05 -0.68
CA THR A 12 16.50 -42.51 -1.24
C THR A 12 15.52 -41.34 -1.31
N CYS A 13 15.28 -40.82 -2.52
CA CYS A 13 14.27 -39.81 -2.83
C CYS A 13 12.82 -40.32 -2.70
N HIS A 14 12.54 -41.30 -1.84
CA HIS A 14 11.26 -42.02 -1.79
C HIS A 14 10.36 -41.66 -0.60
N LEU A 15 10.49 -40.46 -0.04
CA LEU A 15 9.58 -40.03 1.04
C LEU A 15 9.32 -38.52 1.03
N TRP A 16 8.91 -37.99 -0.12
CA TRP A 16 8.11 -36.76 -0.18
C TRP A 16 6.66 -37.16 -0.44
N GLU A 17 6.06 -37.90 0.49
CA GLU A 17 4.63 -38.16 0.48
C GLU A 17 3.94 -36.83 0.79
N ASN A 18 3.52 -36.16 -0.28
CA ASN A 18 2.47 -35.15 -0.44
C ASN A 18 2.94 -34.19 -1.55
N SER A 19 2.37 -34.34 -2.77
CA SER A 19 2.64 -33.39 -3.86
C SER A 19 2.29 -31.96 -3.39
N PRO A 20 3.03 -30.91 -3.77
CA PRO A 20 2.66 -29.52 -3.47
C PRO A 20 1.20 -29.18 -3.80
N ASP A 21 0.65 -29.85 -4.82
CA ASP A 21 -0.75 -29.71 -5.25
C ASP A 21 -1.72 -30.27 -4.19
N GLU A 22 -1.45 -31.47 -3.64
CA GLU A 22 -2.27 -32.08 -2.58
C GLU A 22 -2.20 -31.29 -1.25
N GLN A 23 -1.10 -30.58 -1.01
CA GLN A 23 -0.98 -29.68 0.14
C GLN A 23 -1.79 -28.40 -0.08
N ALA A 24 -1.76 -27.84 -1.29
CA ALA A 24 -2.53 -26.66 -1.64
C ALA A 24 -4.04 -26.91 -1.58
N GLU A 25 -4.50 -28.08 -2.03
CA GLU A 25 -5.90 -28.50 -1.95
C GLU A 25 -6.37 -28.63 -0.50
N ARG A 26 -5.64 -29.35 0.35
CA ARG A 26 -5.96 -29.45 1.78
C ARG A 26 -6.03 -28.08 2.46
N GLN A 27 -5.10 -27.18 2.14
CA GLN A 27 -5.16 -25.81 2.68
C GLN A 27 -6.37 -25.03 2.16
N ALA A 28 -6.78 -25.23 0.91
CA ALA A 28 -7.98 -24.61 0.36
C ALA A 28 -9.24 -25.11 1.07
N ASP A 29 -9.35 -26.41 1.32
CA ASP A 29 -10.46 -27.02 2.03
C ASP A 29 -10.55 -26.53 3.48
N LEU A 30 -9.40 -26.48 4.18
CA LEU A 30 -9.34 -25.91 5.52
C LEU A 30 -9.77 -24.44 5.54
N ARG A 31 -9.33 -23.64 4.56
CA ARG A 31 -9.75 -22.24 4.43
C ARG A 31 -11.25 -22.11 4.13
N ALA A 32 -11.82 -23.00 3.32
CA ALA A 32 -13.24 -22.98 3.00
C ALA A 32 -14.12 -23.35 4.21
N ALA A 33 -13.59 -24.16 5.14
CA ALA A 33 -14.24 -24.54 6.38
C ALA A 33 -14.03 -23.54 7.54
N GLU A 34 -13.21 -22.49 7.36
CA GLU A 34 -12.98 -21.47 8.41
C GLU A 34 -14.27 -20.74 8.76
N THR A 35 -14.53 -20.59 10.07
CA THR A 35 -15.56 -19.66 10.55
C THR A 35 -15.12 -18.21 10.31
N PRO A 36 -16.06 -17.24 10.27
CA PRO A 36 -15.70 -15.82 10.13
C PRO A 36 -14.75 -15.31 11.22
N LEU A 37 -14.87 -15.85 12.45
CA LEU A 37 -13.98 -15.49 13.57
C LEU A 37 -12.57 -16.05 13.34
N GLN A 38 -12.43 -17.31 12.92
CA GLN A 38 -11.14 -17.91 12.59
C GLN A 38 -10.47 -17.19 11.41
N THR A 39 -11.24 -16.82 10.39
CA THR A 39 -10.75 -16.02 9.26
C THR A 39 -10.18 -14.68 9.74
N GLN A 40 -10.90 -13.97 10.62
CA GLN A 40 -10.43 -12.70 11.17
C GLN A 40 -9.14 -12.85 11.99
N ILE A 41 -9.06 -13.87 12.85
CA ILE A 41 -7.86 -14.16 13.65
C ILE A 41 -6.67 -14.43 12.74
N ARG A 42 -6.83 -15.32 11.75
CA ARG A 42 -5.79 -15.65 10.78
C ARG A 42 -5.31 -14.43 9.99
N LEU A 43 -6.24 -13.59 9.52
CA LEU A 43 -5.92 -12.36 8.80
C LEU A 43 -5.17 -11.36 9.68
N LYS A 44 -5.55 -11.23 10.94
CA LYS A 44 -4.86 -10.37 11.91
C LYS A 44 -3.43 -10.84 12.14
N GLU A 45 -3.22 -12.13 12.42
CA GLU A 45 -1.90 -12.71 12.59
C GLU A 45 -1.03 -12.60 11.33
N GLN A 46 -1.65 -12.69 10.14
CA GLN A 46 -0.96 -12.48 8.87
C GLN A 46 -0.51 -11.02 8.73
N ALA A 47 -1.37 -10.06 9.05
CA ALA A 47 -1.04 -8.64 8.99
C ALA A 47 0.07 -8.26 9.99
N GLU A 48 0.04 -8.81 11.21
CA GLU A 48 1.08 -8.61 12.24
C GLU A 48 2.44 -9.15 11.77
N ARG A 49 2.46 -10.34 11.18
CA ARG A 49 3.68 -10.91 10.59
C ARG A 49 4.22 -10.04 9.45
N GLN A 50 3.35 -9.58 8.55
CA GLN A 50 3.75 -8.70 7.45
C GLN A 50 4.31 -7.37 7.95
N THR A 51 3.70 -6.79 8.98
CA THR A 51 4.17 -5.56 9.61
C THR A 51 5.55 -5.76 10.23
N SER A 52 5.74 -6.88 10.94
CA SER A 52 7.03 -7.23 11.56
C SER A 52 8.13 -7.44 10.51
N LEU A 53 7.82 -8.12 9.41
CA LEU A 53 8.75 -8.31 8.30
C LEU A 53 9.09 -6.99 7.59
N GLY A 54 8.11 -6.11 7.40
CA GLY A 54 8.34 -4.78 6.84
C GLY A 54 9.22 -3.89 7.72
N ALA A 55 9.12 -4.02 9.05
CA ALA A 55 9.92 -3.24 9.98
C ALA A 55 11.42 -3.57 9.96
N ILE A 56 11.78 -4.80 9.56
CA ILE A 56 13.17 -5.26 9.43
C ILE A 56 13.69 -5.21 8.00
N GLU A 57 12.86 -4.76 7.05
CA GLU A 57 13.21 -4.72 5.63
C GLU A 57 14.28 -3.64 5.38
N THR A 58 15.30 -3.99 4.59
CA THR A 58 16.34 -3.03 4.20
C THR A 58 15.84 -2.10 3.10
N PRO A 59 16.37 -0.87 2.97
CA PRO A 59 15.98 0.05 1.90
C PRO A 59 16.09 -0.55 0.49
N LEU A 60 17.11 -1.39 0.25
CA LEU A 60 17.29 -2.09 -1.03
C LEU A 60 16.19 -3.13 -1.29
N GLN A 61 15.81 -3.91 -0.27
CA GLN A 61 14.70 -4.87 -0.38
C GLN A 61 13.39 -4.13 -0.64
N THR A 62 13.12 -3.04 0.08
CA THR A 62 11.95 -2.20 -0.15
C THR A 62 11.93 -1.65 -1.57
N GLN A 63 13.05 -1.17 -2.08
CA GLN A 63 13.14 -0.67 -3.46
C GLN A 63 12.82 -1.78 -4.48
N VAL A 64 13.43 -2.95 -4.35
CA VAL A 64 13.16 -4.10 -5.23
C VAL A 64 11.69 -4.52 -5.16
N GLY A 65 11.10 -4.52 -3.96
CA GLY A 65 9.68 -4.80 -3.75
C GLY A 65 8.77 -3.78 -4.42
N LEU A 66 9.08 -2.49 -4.31
CA LEU A 66 8.34 -1.40 -4.96
C LEU A 66 8.43 -1.48 -6.49
N GLU A 67 9.62 -1.77 -7.03
CA GLU A 67 9.83 -1.95 -8.47
C GLU A 67 9.04 -3.14 -9.00
N GLY A 68 9.07 -4.29 -8.31
CA GLY A 68 8.27 -5.46 -8.66
C GLY A 68 6.76 -5.18 -8.65
N GLN A 69 6.27 -4.47 -7.62
CA GLN A 69 4.87 -4.05 -7.57
C GLN A 69 4.50 -3.07 -8.69
N ALA A 70 5.38 -2.14 -9.03
CA ALA A 70 5.15 -1.18 -10.12
C ALA A 70 5.06 -1.90 -11.48
N GLN A 71 5.96 -2.85 -11.74
CA GLN A 71 5.94 -3.68 -12.93
C GLN A 71 4.66 -4.53 -13.03
N GLN A 72 4.28 -5.21 -11.95
CA GLN A 72 3.05 -6.01 -11.92
C GLN A 72 1.82 -5.14 -12.19
N LYS A 73 1.73 -3.95 -11.57
CA LYS A 73 0.67 -2.99 -11.85
C LYS A 73 0.68 -2.60 -13.33
N ALA A 74 1.83 -2.26 -13.92
CA ALA A 74 1.92 -1.91 -15.33
C ALA A 74 1.42 -3.04 -16.26
N VAL A 75 1.77 -4.29 -15.97
CA VAL A 75 1.28 -5.47 -16.72
C VAL A 75 -0.24 -5.60 -16.62
N ILE A 76 -0.80 -5.45 -15.42
CA ILE A 76 -2.26 -5.47 -15.22
C ILE A 76 -2.92 -4.34 -16.03
N ARG A 77 -2.38 -3.12 -15.95
CA ARG A 77 -2.92 -1.96 -16.67
C ARG A 77 -2.86 -2.13 -18.19
N ALA A 78 -1.82 -2.75 -18.71
CA ALA A 78 -1.69 -3.02 -20.14
C ALA A 78 -2.76 -4.01 -20.66
N ARG A 79 -3.32 -4.83 -19.77
CA ARG A 79 -4.39 -5.80 -20.07
C ARG A 79 -5.80 -5.26 -19.79
N ASP A 80 -5.94 -4.01 -19.35
CA ASP A 80 -7.24 -3.43 -19.05
C ASP A 80 -8.11 -3.36 -20.31
N THR A 81 -9.36 -3.80 -20.18
CA THR A 81 -10.40 -3.47 -21.15
C THR A 81 -10.75 -1.98 -21.08
N PRO A 82 -11.32 -1.38 -22.15
CA PRO A 82 -11.77 0.02 -22.12
C PRO A 82 -12.72 0.34 -20.95
N LYS A 83 -13.60 -0.59 -20.59
CA LYS A 83 -14.53 -0.46 -19.45
C LYS A 83 -13.78 -0.41 -18.11
N GLN A 84 -12.77 -1.26 -17.90
CA GLN A 84 -11.94 -1.26 -16.69
C GLN A 84 -11.10 0.03 -16.59
N LEU A 85 -10.54 0.49 -17.71
CA LEU A 85 -9.82 1.75 -17.76
C LEU A 85 -10.72 2.93 -17.37
N GLN A 86 -11.94 2.99 -17.91
CA GLN A 86 -12.91 4.03 -17.59
C GLN A 86 -13.31 3.98 -16.11
N ALA A 87 -13.63 2.80 -15.57
CA ALA A 87 -13.96 2.64 -14.16
C ALA A 87 -12.83 3.14 -13.25
N ARG A 88 -11.57 2.80 -13.54
CA ARG A 88 -10.42 3.33 -12.79
C ARG A 88 -10.31 4.85 -12.86
N ARG A 89 -10.53 5.45 -14.04
CA ARG A 89 -10.48 6.92 -14.19
C ARG A 89 -11.56 7.61 -13.36
N ILE A 90 -12.76 7.05 -13.32
CA ILE A 90 -13.88 7.56 -12.50
C ILE A 90 -13.49 7.50 -11.01
N VAL A 91 -13.09 6.33 -10.51
CA VAL A 91 -12.67 6.16 -9.10
C VAL A 91 -11.53 7.11 -8.74
N HIS A 92 -10.55 7.29 -9.63
CA HIS A 92 -9.46 8.22 -9.40
C HIS A 92 -9.93 9.69 -9.35
N ALA A 93 -10.83 10.09 -10.25
CA ALA A 93 -11.40 11.43 -10.24
C ALA A 93 -12.22 11.68 -8.96
N GLU A 94 -13.04 10.72 -8.53
CA GLU A 94 -13.81 10.78 -7.28
C GLU A 94 -12.89 10.94 -6.07
N MET A 95 -11.85 10.11 -5.97
CA MET A 95 -10.84 10.21 -4.91
C MET A 95 -10.18 11.60 -4.88
N GLN A 96 -9.84 12.17 -6.05
CA GLN A 96 -9.26 13.52 -6.12
C GLN A 96 -10.26 14.58 -5.69
N THR A 97 -11.52 14.48 -6.10
CA THR A 97 -12.57 15.42 -5.68
C THR A 97 -12.80 15.35 -4.18
N GLU A 98 -12.80 14.15 -3.60
CA GLU A 98 -12.99 13.94 -2.17
C GLU A 98 -11.77 14.41 -1.37
N HIS A 99 -10.55 14.15 -1.86
CA HIS A 99 -9.35 14.70 -1.24
C HIS A 99 -9.37 16.23 -1.24
N ARG A 100 -9.76 16.85 -2.36
CA ARG A 100 -9.94 18.30 -2.44
C ARG A 100 -11.02 18.78 -1.48
N ARG A 101 -12.15 18.09 -1.39
CA ARG A 101 -13.25 18.42 -0.47
C ARG A 101 -12.77 18.38 0.98
N ASN A 102 -12.08 17.31 1.38
CA ASN A 102 -11.54 17.14 2.73
C ASN A 102 -10.47 18.19 3.05
N PHE A 103 -9.61 18.53 2.08
CA PHE A 103 -8.67 19.64 2.24
C PHE A 103 -9.38 20.98 2.48
N MET A 104 -10.40 21.30 1.69
CA MET A 104 -11.19 22.53 1.87
C MET A 104 -12.01 22.52 3.17
N HIS A 105 -12.53 21.37 3.59
CA HIS A 105 -13.37 21.30 4.78
C HIS A 105 -12.54 21.27 6.08
N ASN A 106 -11.46 20.51 6.12
CA ASN A 106 -10.70 20.30 7.35
C ASN A 106 -9.60 21.34 7.55
N ASN A 107 -8.96 21.80 6.47
CA ASN A 107 -7.83 22.72 6.56
C ASN A 107 -8.27 24.19 6.49
N TRP A 108 -9.31 24.48 5.70
CA TRP A 108 -9.82 25.84 5.52
C TRP A 108 -11.01 26.21 6.43
N SER A 109 -11.49 25.29 7.29
CA SER A 109 -12.52 25.60 8.29
C SER A 109 -12.13 26.72 9.24
N VAL A 110 -10.83 26.86 9.54
CA VAL A 110 -10.25 27.98 10.31
C VAL A 110 -10.58 29.33 9.66
N PHE A 111 -10.77 29.37 8.34
CA PHE A 111 -11.08 30.57 7.58
C PHE A 111 -12.57 30.74 7.25
N ASN A 112 -13.42 29.74 7.48
CA ASN A 112 -14.83 29.76 7.07
C ASN A 112 -15.73 30.59 7.99
N ASN A 113 -15.32 30.82 9.24
CA ASN A 113 -16.05 31.65 10.21
C ASN A 113 -15.32 32.96 10.56
N SER A 114 -14.11 33.18 10.04
CA SER A 114 -13.49 34.49 10.11
C SER A 114 -14.07 35.33 8.99
N GLU A 115 -14.75 36.40 9.38
CA GLU A 115 -15.44 37.34 8.52
C GLU A 115 -14.44 38.17 7.67
N LEU A 116 -13.38 37.59 7.11
CA LEU A 116 -12.20 38.30 6.60
C LEU A 116 -11.73 39.45 7.53
N GLN A 117 -12.08 39.40 8.82
CA GLN A 117 -11.61 40.33 9.81
C GLN A 117 -10.18 39.94 10.11
N TYR A 118 -9.26 40.82 9.73
CA TYR A 118 -7.86 40.70 10.05
C TYR A 118 -7.72 40.69 11.58
N ASP A 119 -7.33 39.56 12.15
CA ASP A 119 -6.99 39.43 13.56
C ASP A 119 -5.48 39.69 13.74
N PRO A 120 -5.06 40.85 14.27
CA PRO A 120 -3.64 41.17 14.41
C PRO A 120 -2.88 40.22 15.34
N SER A 121 -3.58 39.40 16.13
CA SER A 121 -2.99 38.40 17.01
C SER A 121 -2.68 37.08 16.31
N PHE A 122 -3.19 36.86 15.09
CA PHE A 122 -2.92 35.66 14.30
C PHE A 122 -1.69 35.87 13.42
N ASP A 123 -0.74 34.93 13.49
CA ASP A 123 0.49 34.97 12.69
C ASP A 123 0.25 34.49 11.25
N TYR A 124 -0.37 35.37 10.46
CA TYR A 124 -0.65 35.12 9.04
C TYR A 124 0.62 35.00 8.19
N HIS A 125 1.77 35.53 8.65
CA HIS A 125 3.02 35.52 7.90
C HIS A 125 3.68 34.14 7.88
N ASN A 126 3.52 33.36 8.95
CA ASN A 126 4.09 32.02 9.06
C ASN A 126 3.07 30.90 8.84
N HIS A 127 1.82 31.22 8.45
CA HIS A 127 0.80 30.20 8.27
C HIS A 127 1.06 29.38 6.98
N PRO A 128 1.23 28.05 7.06
CA PRO A 128 1.64 27.21 5.92
C PRO A 128 0.62 27.17 4.77
N GLN A 129 -0.58 27.70 4.98
CA GLN A 129 -1.67 27.71 3.99
C GLN A 129 -1.93 29.10 3.39
N ILE A 130 -1.25 30.15 3.88
CA ILE A 130 -1.43 31.51 3.41
C ILE A 130 -0.15 31.96 2.71
N VAL A 131 -0.22 32.06 1.38
CA VAL A 131 0.83 32.70 0.59
C VAL A 131 0.45 34.16 0.38
N ILE A 132 0.94 35.06 1.23
CA ILE A 132 0.78 36.51 1.05
C ILE A 132 1.73 36.94 -0.07
N GLY A 133 1.22 36.98 -1.31
CA GLY A 133 1.99 37.49 -2.44
C GLY A 133 2.37 38.96 -2.23
N SER A 134 3.63 39.30 -2.49
CA SER A 134 4.12 40.68 -2.47
C SER A 134 3.36 41.52 -3.52
N ARG A 135 2.49 42.44 -3.10
CA ARG A 135 1.82 43.38 -4.01
C ARG A 135 2.81 44.44 -4.50
N THR A 136 3.56 44.16 -5.56
CA THR A 136 4.27 45.18 -6.33
C THR A 136 3.35 45.84 -7.35
N LYS A 137 2.18 46.34 -6.92
CA LYS A 137 1.36 47.19 -7.79
C LYS A 137 1.84 48.63 -7.66
N LYS A 138 2.65 49.08 -8.63
CA LYS A 138 2.87 50.51 -8.86
C LYS A 138 1.55 51.09 -9.38
N TRP A 139 0.87 51.85 -8.55
CA TRP A 139 -0.25 52.67 -8.99
C TRP A 139 0.33 53.82 -9.83
N GLN A 140 0.04 53.83 -11.12
CA GLN A 140 0.24 55.00 -11.95
C GLN A 140 -1.06 55.81 -11.87
N PHE A 141 -0.94 57.04 -11.36
CA PHE A 141 -1.99 58.06 -11.39
C PHE A 141 -2.09 58.70 -12.77
#